data_AF-A0AAV2QML4-F1
#
_entry.id   AF-A0AAV2QML4-F1
#
_cell.length_a   1.000
_cell.length_b   1.000
_cell.length_c   1.000
_cell.angle_alpha   90.00
_cell.angle_beta   90.00
_cell.angle_gamma   90.00
#
_symmetry.space_group_name_H-M   'P 1'
#
loop_
_entity.id
_entity.type
_entity.pdbx_description
1 polymer ?
#
loop_
_entity_poly.entity_id
_entity_poly.type
_entity_poly.pdbx_seq_one_letter_code
_entity_poly.pdbx_strand_id
1 'polypeptide(L)'
;CLSLNPELKDLMKNSKDYEKLKWAWEEWRTAVGRKLKPLYLQYVELINKQAQLNNYTDYGHMSRMSYESETFEEDMLSLYDELKPLYELLHSYVRRKSYNQYGSKIIKLDGPLPACILGDMWGR
;
A
#
# COMPACT_ATOMS: atom_id res chain seq x y z
N CYS A 1 -9.47 -21.34 9.95
CA CYS A 1 -9.23 -20.20 9.02
C CYS A 1 -9.18 -18.91 9.84
N LEU A 2 -8.28 -17.98 9.51
CA LEU A 2 -8.26 -16.64 10.12
C LEU A 2 -8.93 -15.65 9.16
N SER A 3 -9.72 -14.73 9.69
CA SER A 3 -10.31 -13.65 8.88
C SER A 3 -9.41 -12.40 8.94
N LEU A 4 -9.66 -11.41 8.08
CA LEU A 4 -8.90 -10.16 8.13
C LEU A 4 -9.08 -9.44 9.46
N ASN A 5 -10.32 -9.38 9.93
CA ASN A 5 -10.72 -8.65 11.12
C ASN A 5 -11.50 -9.58 12.06
N PRO A 6 -11.02 -9.80 13.30
CA PRO A 6 -9.85 -9.15 13.91
C PRO A 6 -8.53 -9.89 13.67
N GLU A 7 -8.54 -11.16 13.28
CA GLU A 7 -7.41 -12.06 13.58
C GLU A 7 -6.11 -11.70 12.85
N LEU A 8 -6.14 -11.52 11.52
CA LEU A 8 -4.93 -11.16 10.78
C LEU A 8 -4.47 -9.74 11.12
N LYS A 9 -5.40 -8.81 11.36
CA LYS A 9 -5.05 -7.44 11.77
C LYS A 9 -4.31 -7.43 13.12
N ASP A 10 -4.80 -8.18 14.09
CA ASP A 10 -4.16 -8.29 15.41
C ASP A 10 -2.82 -9.01 15.32
N LEU A 11 -2.70 -10.02 14.45
CA LEU A 11 -1.44 -10.70 14.19
C LEU A 11 -0.40 -9.72 13.60
N MET A 12 -0.74 -8.98 12.54
CA MET A 12 0.16 -8.03 11.89
C MET A 12 0.61 -6.90 12.83
N LYS A 13 -0.28 -6.46 13.73
CA LYS A 13 0.00 -5.39 14.70
C LYS A 13 0.95 -5.83 15.82
N ASN A 14 0.70 -7.01 16.39
CA ASN A 14 1.32 -7.39 17.66
C ASN A 14 2.50 -8.34 17.50
N SER A 15 2.56 -9.15 16.43
CA SER A 15 3.64 -10.11 16.23
C SER A 15 4.99 -9.42 15.94
N LYS A 16 6.07 -10.01 16.45
CA LYS A 16 7.47 -9.68 16.09
C LYS A 16 8.20 -10.86 15.45
N ASP A 17 7.48 -11.93 15.16
CA ASP A 17 7.98 -13.09 14.44
C ASP A 17 7.85 -12.83 12.93
N TYR A 18 9.00 -12.69 12.27
CA TYR A 18 9.07 -12.38 10.84
C TYR A 18 8.36 -13.42 9.99
N GLU A 19 8.51 -14.71 10.28
CA GLU A 19 7.92 -15.78 9.46
C GLU A 19 6.40 -15.79 9.60
N LYS A 20 5.87 -15.52 10.80
CA LYS A 20 4.42 -15.36 11.01
C LYS A 20 3.86 -14.14 10.27
N LEU A 21 4.55 -13.01 10.34
CA LEU A 21 4.15 -11.78 9.64
C LEU A 21 4.16 -11.97 8.13
N LYS A 22 5.23 -12.60 7.60
CA LYS A 22 5.35 -12.94 6.19
C LYS A 22 4.24 -13.88 5.74
N TRP A 23 4.00 -14.97 6.47
CA TRP A 23 2.91 -15.89 6.18
C TRP A 23 1.54 -15.19 6.11
N ALA A 24 1.19 -14.40 7.12
CA ALA A 24 -0.08 -13.69 7.15
C ALA A 24 -0.22 -12.71 5.96
N TRP A 25 0.86 -11.98 5.64
CA TRP A 25 0.89 -11.02 4.55
C TRP A 25 0.77 -11.67 3.17
N GLU A 26 1.47 -12.79 2.95
CA GLU A 26 1.48 -13.56 1.69
C GLU A 26 0.16 -14.30 1.47
N GLU A 27 -0.33 -14.98 2.51
CA GLU A 27 -1.56 -15.78 2.42
C GLU A 27 -2.79 -14.91 2.26
N TRP A 28 -2.86 -13.73 2.89
CA TRP A 28 -3.94 -12.79 2.63
C TRP A 28 -4.02 -12.38 1.15
N ARG A 29 -2.87 -12.07 0.55
CA ARG A 29 -2.76 -11.71 -0.87
C ARG A 29 -3.07 -12.88 -1.80
N THR A 30 -2.70 -14.10 -1.40
CA THR A 30 -2.99 -15.32 -2.16
C THR A 30 -4.46 -15.69 -2.10
N ALA A 31 -5.05 -15.74 -0.90
CA ALA A 31 -6.41 -16.17 -0.67
C ALA A 31 -7.46 -15.19 -1.22
N VAL A 32 -7.18 -13.88 -1.15
CA VAL A 32 -8.10 -12.82 -1.57
C VAL A 32 -7.64 -12.14 -2.85
N GLY A 33 -6.42 -11.60 -2.86
CA GLY A 33 -5.91 -10.79 -3.97
C GLY A 33 -5.92 -11.52 -5.33
N ARG A 34 -5.51 -12.80 -5.37
CA ARG A 34 -5.54 -13.59 -6.62
C ARG A 34 -6.94 -13.77 -7.18
N LYS A 35 -7.95 -13.93 -6.32
CA LYS A 35 -9.36 -14.08 -6.73
C LYS A 35 -9.97 -12.76 -7.20
N LEU A 36 -9.51 -11.63 -6.64
CA LEU A 36 -9.96 -10.30 -7.05
C LEU A 36 -9.40 -9.86 -8.40
N LYS A 37 -8.22 -10.33 -8.80
CA LYS A 37 -7.57 -9.92 -10.06
C LYS A 37 -8.50 -9.92 -11.30
N PRO A 38 -9.19 -11.02 -11.67
CA PRO A 38 -10.07 -11.01 -12.83
C PRO A 38 -11.28 -10.07 -12.68
N LEU A 39 -11.83 -9.96 -11.46
CA LEU A 39 -12.94 -9.05 -11.18
C LEU A 39 -12.53 -7.59 -11.31
N TYR A 40 -11.31 -7.25 -10.87
CA TYR A 40 -10.78 -5.89 -10.96
C TYR A 40 -10.54 -5.46 -12.41
N LEU A 41 -10.14 -6.38 -13.30
CA LEU A 41 -10.00 -6.08 -14.73
C LEU A 41 -11.35 -5.71 -15.35
N GLN A 42 -12.40 -6.50 -15.07
CA GLN A 42 -13.76 -6.20 -15.53
C GLN A 42 -14.29 -4.89 -14.94
N TYR A 43 -14.02 -4.65 -13.65
CA TYR A 43 -14.40 -3.42 -12.98
C TYR A 43 -13.78 -2.18 -13.65
N VAL A 44 -12.48 -2.21 -13.97
CA VAL A 44 -11.78 -1.10 -14.63
C VAL A 44 -12.36 -0.83 -16.02
N GLU A 45 -12.67 -1.87 -16.79
CA GLU A 45 -13.32 -1.73 -18.09
C GLU A 45 -14.69 -1.03 -17.97
N LEU A 46 -15.54 -1.52 -17.06
CA LEU A 46 -16.89 -1.00 -16.89
C LEU A 46 -16.88 0.46 -16.40
N ILE A 47 -16.01 0.79 -15.45
CA ILE A 47 -15.99 2.12 -14.86
C ILE A 47 -15.36 3.16 -15.80
N ASN A 48 -14.40 2.76 -16.64
CA ASN A 48 -13.91 3.62 -17.72
C ASN A 48 -14.96 3.83 -18.80
N LYS A 49 -15.74 2.81 -19.15
CA LYS A 49 -16.88 2.96 -20.08
C LYS A 49 -17.90 3.95 -19.55
N GLN A 50 -18.23 3.89 -18.26
CA GLN A 50 -19.10 4.88 -17.62
C GLN A 50 -18.51 6.30 -17.71
N ALA A 51 -17.22 6.47 -17.45
CA ALA A 51 -16.57 7.78 -17.53
C ALA A 51 -16.64 8.36 -18.95
N GLN A 52 -16.40 7.53 -19.97
CA GLN A 52 -16.49 7.94 -21.38
C GLN A 52 -17.91 8.33 -21.80
N LEU A 53 -18.94 7.63 -21.30
CA LEU A 53 -20.35 8.01 -21.51
C LEU A 53 -20.70 9.36 -20.89
N ASN A 54 -19.95 9.77 -19.85
CA ASN A 54 -20.08 11.07 -19.20
C ASN A 54 -19.07 12.11 -19.75
N ASN A 55 -18.49 11.87 -20.93
CA ASN A 55 -17.55 12.76 -21.62
C ASN A 55 -16.19 12.98 -20.90
N TYR A 56 -15.78 12.06 -20.03
CA TYR A 56 -14.43 12.02 -19.48
C TYR A 56 -13.54 11.04 -20.25
N THR A 57 -12.21 11.25 -20.21
CA THR A 57 -11.24 10.38 -20.90
C THR A 57 -11.18 8.97 -20.29
N ASP A 58 -11.19 8.93 -18.96
CA ASP A 58 -11.17 7.72 -18.15
C ASP A 58 -11.72 8.01 -16.74
N TYR A 59 -11.85 6.96 -15.93
CA TYR A 59 -12.35 7.08 -14.56
C TYR A 59 -11.44 7.90 -13.65
N GLY A 60 -10.13 7.89 -13.89
CA GLY A 60 -9.18 8.69 -13.14
C GLY A 60 -9.42 10.18 -13.37
N HIS A 61 -9.59 10.61 -14.61
CA HIS A 61 -9.95 11.98 -14.96
C HIS A 61 -11.30 12.36 -14.32
N MET A 62 -12.34 11.53 -14.47
CA MET A 62 -13.64 11.77 -13.83
C MET A 62 -13.52 11.93 -12.31
N SER A 63 -12.65 11.14 -11.65
CA SER A 63 -12.43 11.25 -10.21
C SER A 63 -11.71 12.54 -9.81
N ARG A 64 -10.70 12.97 -10.58
CA ARG A 64 -9.94 14.20 -10.29
C ARG A 64 -10.78 15.46 -10.48
N MET A 65 -11.76 15.43 -11.38
CA MET A 65 -12.67 16.57 -11.60
C MET A 65 -13.53 16.92 -10.39
N SER A 66 -13.68 16.02 -9.40
CA SER A 66 -14.36 16.33 -8.14
C SER A 66 -13.64 17.38 -7.28
N TYR A 67 -12.35 17.65 -7.55
CA TYR A 67 -11.57 18.68 -6.87
C TYR A 67 -11.64 20.05 -7.55
N GLU A 68 -12.26 20.14 -8.74
CA GLU A 68 -12.43 21.39 -9.51
C GLU A 68 -11.12 22.19 -9.68
N SER A 69 -9.98 21.49 -9.81
CA SER A 69 -8.65 22.09 -9.95
C SER A 69 -7.94 21.56 -11.18
N GLU A 70 -7.49 22.48 -12.03
CA GLU A 70 -6.69 22.18 -13.23
C GLU A 70 -5.26 21.76 -12.88
N THR A 71 -4.75 22.16 -11.70
CA THR A 71 -3.37 21.90 -11.23
C THR A 71 -3.29 20.81 -10.17
N PHE A 72 -4.37 20.05 -9.96
CA PHE A 72 -4.46 19.08 -8.87
C PHE A 72 -3.30 18.08 -8.85
N GLU A 73 -2.87 17.59 -10.02
CA GLU A 73 -1.78 16.61 -10.10
C GLU A 73 -0.44 17.25 -9.70
N GLU A 74 -0.15 18.44 -10.20
CA GLU A 74 1.05 19.21 -9.88
C GLU A 74 1.11 19.58 -8.40
N ASP A 75 -0.01 20.03 -7.83
CA ASP A 75 -0.11 20.40 -6.42
C ASP A 75 0.16 19.19 -5.52
N MET A 76 -0.39 18.02 -5.84
CA MET A 76 -0.13 16.78 -5.08
C MET A 76 1.32 16.32 -5.19
N LEU A 77 1.95 16.48 -6.36
CA LEU A 77 3.37 16.17 -6.55
C LEU A 77 4.27 17.13 -5.76
N SER A 78 3.96 18.43 -5.76
CA SER A 78 4.68 19.43 -4.95
C SER A 78 4.62 19.08 -3.47
N LEU A 79 3.42 18.78 -2.96
CA LEU A 79 3.22 18.40 -1.56
C LEU A 79 3.98 17.11 -1.20
N TYR A 80 4.04 16.14 -2.11
CA TYR A 80 4.85 14.94 -1.91
C TYR A 80 6.34 15.27 -1.79
N ASP A 81 6.87 16.13 -2.66
CA ASP A 81 8.28 16.53 -2.64
C ASP A 81 8.64 17.34 -1.38
N GLU A 82 7.71 18.15 -0.88
CA GLU A 82 7.86 18.86 0.40
C GLU A 82 7.93 17.89 1.60
N LEU A 83 7.14 16.81 1.57
CA LEU A 83 7.10 15.80 2.64
C LEU A 83 8.26 14.79 2.56
N LYS A 84 8.84 14.61 1.36
CA LYS A 84 9.84 13.58 1.10
C LYS A 84 11.06 13.63 2.04
N PRO A 85 11.68 14.79 2.35
CA PRO A 85 12.82 14.83 3.27
C PRO A 85 12.49 14.29 4.66
N LEU A 86 11.29 14.60 5.18
CA LEU A 86 10.83 14.07 6.47
C LEU A 86 10.59 12.55 6.39
N TYR A 87 9.95 12.09 5.32
CA TYR A 87 9.69 10.67 5.09
C TYR A 87 11.00 9.87 4.99
N GLU A 88 12.01 10.36 4.30
CA GLU A 88 13.31 9.69 4.14
C GLU A 88 14.07 9.54 5.47
N LEU A 89 14.01 10.57 6.33
CA LEU A 89 14.57 10.51 7.69
C LEU A 89 13.83 9.48 8.55
N LEU A 90 12.49 9.51 8.53
CA LEU A 90 11.66 8.55 9.26
C LEU A 90 11.90 7.12 8.77
N HIS A 91 11.87 6.90 7.46
CA HIS A 91 12.15 5.62 6.84
C HIS A 91 13.53 5.09 7.24
N SER A 92 14.56 5.94 7.22
CA SER A 92 15.92 5.57 7.61
C SER A 92 16.02 5.19 9.09
N TYR A 93 15.34 5.94 9.98
CA TYR A 93 15.27 5.63 11.41
C TYR A 93 14.57 4.29 11.67
N VAL A 94 13.38 4.09 11.08
CA VAL A 94 12.60 2.85 11.22
C VAL A 94 13.37 1.66 10.65
N ARG A 95 14.07 1.83 9.53
CA ARG A 95 14.96 0.81 8.95
C ARG A 95 16.08 0.41 9.90
N ARG A 96 16.74 1.38 10.55
CA ARG A 96 17.76 1.07 11.57
C ARG A 96 17.18 0.31 12.76
N LYS A 97 16.02 0.71 13.27
CA LYS A 97 15.35 0.01 14.38
C LYS A 97 14.92 -1.41 13.99
N SER A 98 14.39 -1.57 12.79
CA SER A 98 14.00 -2.87 12.22
C SER A 98 15.21 -3.78 12.02
N TYR A 99 16.35 -3.24 11.58
CA TYR A 99 17.60 -3.98 11.48
C TYR A 99 18.04 -4.53 12.83
N ASN A 100 17.92 -3.75 13.90
CA ASN A 100 18.26 -4.22 15.25
C ASN A 100 17.31 -5.34 15.73
N GLN A 101 16.05 -5.33 15.30
CA GLN A 101 15.04 -6.32 15.68
C GLN A 101 15.14 -7.62 14.89
N TYR A 102 15.25 -7.54 13.57
CA TYR A 102 15.16 -8.69 12.65
C TYR A 102 16.52 -9.14 12.10
N GLY A 103 17.57 -8.35 12.30
CA GLY A 103 18.93 -8.65 11.87
C GLY A 103 19.19 -8.42 10.38
N SER A 104 20.47 -8.56 10.02
CA SER A 104 21.00 -8.28 8.67
C SER A 104 20.52 -9.24 7.58
N LYS A 105 20.05 -10.43 7.96
CA LYS A 105 19.51 -11.41 7.00
C LYS A 105 18.17 -10.94 6.39
N ILE A 106 17.40 -10.17 7.16
CA ILE A 106 16.07 -9.70 6.76
C ILE A 106 16.13 -8.24 6.29
N ILE A 107 16.89 -7.40 6.97
CA ILE A 107 16.95 -5.96 6.69
C ILE A 107 18.31 -5.56 6.12
N LYS A 108 18.30 -4.93 4.95
CA LYS A 108 19.45 -4.24 4.37
C LYS A 108 19.38 -2.76 4.72
N LEU A 109 20.50 -2.16 5.14
CA LEU A 109 20.54 -0.76 5.60
C LEU A 109 20.49 0.27 4.47
N ASP A 110 20.75 -0.16 3.25
CA ASP A 110 20.73 0.60 2.00
C ASP A 110 19.53 0.21 1.10
N GLY A 111 18.70 -0.73 1.54
CA GLY A 111 17.55 -1.24 0.78
C GLY A 111 16.19 -0.74 1.28
N PRO A 112 15.11 -1.13 0.57
CA PRO A 112 13.74 -0.93 1.04
C PRO A 112 13.41 -1.82 2.25
N LEU A 113 12.38 -1.44 2.99
CA LEU A 113 11.82 -2.25 4.07
C LEU A 113 10.91 -3.37 3.53
N PRO A 114 10.94 -4.58 4.09
CA PRO A 114 9.92 -5.59 3.81
C PRO A 114 8.52 -5.09 4.21
N ALA A 115 7.54 -5.19 3.32
CA ALA A 115 6.20 -4.65 3.55
C ALA A 115 5.42 -5.35 4.69
N CYS A 116 5.80 -6.58 5.06
CA CYS A 116 5.10 -7.35 6.09
C CYS A 116 5.45 -6.97 7.54
N ILE A 117 6.45 -6.09 7.77
CA ILE A 117 6.93 -5.79 9.12
C ILE A 117 6.51 -4.41 9.66
N LEU A 118 5.60 -3.72 8.97
CA LEU A 118 5.24 -2.33 9.26
C LEU A 118 4.12 -2.17 10.30
N GLY A 119 3.59 -3.27 10.86
CA GLY A 119 2.59 -3.24 11.94
C GLY A 119 1.14 -3.26 11.46
N ASP A 120 0.91 -3.35 10.15
CA ASP A 120 -0.39 -3.59 9.55
C ASP A 120 -0.26 -4.42 8.25
N MET A 121 -1.39 -4.76 7.61
CA MET A 121 -1.42 -5.62 6.43
C MET A 121 -0.87 -4.96 5.15
N TRP A 122 -0.79 -3.63 5.12
CA TRP A 122 -0.49 -2.83 3.94
C TRP A 122 0.69 -1.86 4.12
N GLY A 123 1.13 -1.57 5.34
CA GLY A 123 2.17 -0.58 5.60
C GLY A 123 1.66 0.84 5.49
N ARG A 124 0.47 1.10 6.03
CA ARG A 124 -0.24 2.37 5.91
C ARG A 124 0.22 3.40 6.95
#